data_AF-A0A847WBD9-F1
#
_entry.id   AF-A0A847WBD9-F1
#
_cell.length_a   1.000
_cell.length_b   1.000
_cell.length_c   1.000
_cell.angle_alpha   90.00
_cell.angle_beta   90.00
_cell.angle_gamma   90.00
#
_symmetry.space_group_name_H-M   'P 1'
#
loop_
_entity.id
_entity.type
_entity.pdbx_description
1 polymer ?
#
loop_
_entity_poly.entity_id
_entity_poly.type
_entity_poly.pdbx_seq_one_letter_code
_entity_poly.pdbx_strand_id
1 'polypeptide(L)' 'MKELLLYIAQNLVDNPDKVTVNEREEEDGEIVLELRVA' A
#
# COMPACT_ATOMS: atom_id res chain seq x y z
N MET A 1 -0.74 3.25 9.61
CA MET A 1 -0.16 3.99 8.44
C MET A 1 -0.63 3.44 7.09
N LYS A 2 -0.87 2.13 6.94
CA LYS A 2 -1.47 1.53 5.73
C LYS A 2 -2.66 2.29 5.14
N GLU A 3 -3.63 2.65 5.98
CA GLU A 3 -4.89 3.27 5.53
C GLU A 3 -4.66 4.62 4.82
N LEU A 4 -3.72 5.42 5.32
CA LEU A 4 -3.36 6.69 4.67
C LEU A 4 -2.72 6.45 3.30
N LEU A 5 -1.85 5.45 3.20
CA LEU A 5 -1.13 5.11 1.97
C LEU A 5 -2.10 4.57 0.91
N LEU A 6 -3.05 3.72 1.33
CA LEU A 6 -4.15 3.26 0.49
C LEU A 6 -5.03 4.42 0.04
N TYR A 7 -5.43 5.30 0.94
CA TYR A 7 -6.24 6.48 0.62
C TYR A 7 -5.54 7.37 -0.42
N ILE A 8 -4.26 7.68 -0.23
CA ILE A 8 -3.49 8.48 -1.19
C ILE A 8 -3.43 7.76 -2.54
N ALA A 9 -3.07 6.48 -2.56
CA ALA A 9 -2.94 5.72 -3.80
C ALA A 9 -4.25 5.61 -4.59
N GLN A 10 -5.39 5.41 -3.91
CA GLN A 10 -6.71 5.37 -4.54
C GLN A 10 -7.06 6.68 -5.25
N ASN A 11 -6.63 7.83 -4.72
CA ASN A 11 -6.89 9.12 -5.34
C ASN A 11 -5.98 9.46 -6.53
N LEU A 12 -4.95 8.65 -6.81
CA LEU A 12 -3.92 8.92 -7.81
C LEU A 12 -3.98 7.99 -9.04
N VAL A 13 -4.90 7.02 -9.07
CA VAL A 13 -4.98 6.00 -10.12
C VAL A 13 -6.36 5.94 -10.76
N ASP A 14 -6.42 5.41 -11.99
CA ASP A 14 -7.66 5.31 -12.76
C ASP A 14 -8.64 4.27 -12.21
N ASN A 15 -8.14 3.20 -11.55
CA ASN A 15 -8.94 2.10 -10.99
C ASN A 15 -8.68 1.98 -9.48
N PRO A 16 -9.31 2.82 -8.64
CA PRO A 16 -9.04 2.88 -7.20
C PRO A 16 -9.39 1.59 -6.44
N ASP A 17 -10.35 0.82 -6.92
CA ASP A 17 -10.78 -0.45 -6.35
C ASP A 17 -9.74 -1.57 -6.52
N LYS A 18 -8.79 -1.41 -7.44
CA LYS A 18 -7.72 -2.38 -7.72
C LYS A 18 -6.42 -2.10 -6.97
N VAL A 19 -6.44 -1.15 -6.04
CA VAL A 19 -5.28 -0.82 -5.21
C VAL A 19 -5.21 -1.74 -4.00
N THR A 20 -4.04 -2.34 -3.77
CA THR A 20 -3.80 -3.21 -2.60
C THR A 20 -2.49 -2.82 -1.91
N VAL A 21 -2.45 -2.95 -0.58
CA VAL A 21 -1.26 -2.69 0.24
C VAL A 21 -0.95 -3.92 1.08
N ASN A 22 0.21 -4.52 0.86
CA ASN A 22 0.75 -5.58 1.70
C ASN A 22 1.76 -4.98 2.69
N GLU A 23 1.88 -5.58 3.87
CA GLU A 23 2.90 -5.22 4.85
C GLU A 23 3.65 -6.48 5.23
N ARG A 24 4.95 -6.33 5.37
CA ARG A 24 5.83 -7.34 5.92
C ARG A 24 6.81 -6.67 6.85
N GLU A 25 7.14 -7.38 7.91
CA GLU A 25 8.20 -7.03 8.84
C GLU A 25 9.43 -7.87 8.47
N GLU A 26 10.56 -7.20 8.25
CA GLU A 26 11.84 -7.86 7.95
C GLU A 26 12.56 -8.22 9.27
N GLU A 27 13.59 -9.05 9.20
CA GLU A 27 14.28 -9.59 10.40
C GLU A 27 14.93 -8.52 11.30
N ASP A 28 15.20 -7.33 10.77
CA ASP A 28 15.79 -6.19 11.49
C ASP A 28 14.75 -5.24 12.11
N GLY A 29 13.46 -5.58 12.00
CA GLY A 29 12.35 -4.75 12.48
C GLY A 29 11.94 -3.64 11.50
N GLU A 30 12.46 -3.65 10.26
CA GLU A 30 11.99 -2.77 9.20
C GLU A 30 10.56 -3.18 8.76
N ILE A 31 9.68 -2.19 8.63
CA ILE A 31 8.32 -2.39 8.13
C ILE A 31 8.27 -1.97 6.66
N VAL A 32 8.06 -2.93 5.77
CA VAL A 32 7.92 -2.68 4.33
C VAL A 32 6.45 -2.69 3.94
N LEU A 33 6.00 -1.58 3.34
CA LEU A 33 4.66 -1.43 2.77
C LEU A 33 4.73 -1.52 1.25
N GLU A 34 4.16 -2.57 0.67
CA GLU A 34 4.14 -2.82 -0.77
C GLU A 34 2.79 -2.45 -1.39
N LEU A 35 2.79 -1.45 -2.26
CA LEU A 35 1.63 -0.99 -3.00
C LEU A 35 1.56 -1.67 -4.38
N ARG A 36 0.40 -2.24 -4.74
CA ARG A 36 0.13 -2.80 -6.07
C ARG A 36 -1.13 -2.21 -6.68
N VAL A 37 -1.08 -1.96 -7.98
CA VAL A 37 -2.17 -1.45 -8.82
C VAL A 37 -2.27 -2.36 -10.05
N ALA A 38 -3.46 -2.84 -10.37
CA ALA A 38 -3.74 -3.79 -11.45
C ALA A 38 -4.58 -3.20 -12.58
#